data_AF-A0A1I4Q8V7-F1
#
_entry.id   AF-A0A1I4Q8V7-F1
#
_cell.length_a   1.000
_cell.length_b   1.000
_cell.length_c   1.000
_cell.angle_alpha   90.00
_cell.angle_beta   90.00
_cell.angle_gamma   90.00
#
_symmetry.space_group_name_H-M   'P 1'
#
loop_
_entity.id
_entity.type
_entity.pdbx_description
1 polymer ?
#
loop_
_entity_poly.entity_id
_entity_poly.type
_entity_poly.pdbx_seq_one_letter_code
_entity_poly.pdbx_strand_id
1 'polypeptide(L)'
;MTIKIRFLLLSALMLSLMGGFIPDSAATHISKPVLKEYKVEYDLGEKIVLVGWVEYDDQPTSDVLLNVKVFQPEGVELLERSIVSDERGYFRIELETENLSPGNYRIVVTSHCREVHRSICNYRNEALTIRLKQ
;
A
#
# COMPACT_ATOMS: atom_id res chain seq x y z
N MET A 1 31.74 -44.86 -33.32
CA MET A 1 31.74 -43.42 -32.96
C MET A 1 30.34 -42.78 -33.04
N THR A 2 29.26 -43.56 -32.91
CA THR A 2 27.86 -43.09 -33.10
C THR A 2 27.08 -43.04 -31.79
N ILE A 3 27.44 -43.87 -30.81
CA ILE A 3 26.84 -43.94 -29.47
C ILE A 3 27.13 -42.66 -28.67
N LYS A 4 28.34 -42.10 -28.78
CA LYS A 4 28.74 -40.86 -28.09
C LYS A 4 27.91 -39.64 -28.54
N ILE A 5 27.56 -39.55 -29.82
CA ILE A 5 26.79 -38.44 -30.39
C ILE A 5 25.32 -38.51 -29.94
N ARG A 6 24.73 -39.72 -29.89
CA ARG A 6 23.36 -39.92 -29.41
C ARG A 6 23.20 -39.57 -27.93
N PHE A 7 24.18 -39.93 -27.10
CA PHE A 7 24.21 -39.55 -25.68
C PHE A 7 24.33 -38.04 -25.49
N LEU A 8 25.17 -37.38 -26.32
CA LEU A 8 25.33 -35.93 -26.31
C LEU A 8 24.02 -35.21 -26.68
N LEU A 9 23.30 -35.70 -27.69
CA LEU A 9 22.00 -35.14 -28.10
C LEU A 9 20.93 -35.32 -27.02
N LEU A 10 20.88 -36.49 -26.36
CA LEU A 10 19.96 -36.74 -25.25
C LEU A 10 20.25 -35.85 -24.03
N SER A 11 21.54 -35.61 -23.73
CA SER A 11 21.93 -34.70 -22.65
C SER A 11 21.60 -33.24 -22.95
N ALA A 12 21.76 -32.80 -24.20
CA ALA A 12 21.39 -31.46 -24.64
C ALA A 12 19.87 -31.25 -24.63
N LEU A 13 19.09 -32.27 -25.01
CA LEU A 13 17.63 -32.24 -24.96
C LEU A 13 17.10 -32.19 -23.52
N MET A 14 17.70 -32.95 -22.60
CA MET A 14 17.35 -32.88 -21.17
C MET A 14 17.70 -31.54 -20.53
N LEU A 15 18.83 -30.91 -20.90
CA LEU A 15 19.15 -29.56 -20.44
C LEU A 15 18.17 -28.50 -20.97
N SER A 16 17.63 -28.68 -22.18
CA SER A 16 16.63 -27.76 -22.75
C SER A 16 15.25 -27.85 -22.06
N LEU A 17 14.92 -29.00 -21.46
CA LEU A 17 13.67 -29.22 -20.73
C LEU A 17 13.70 -28.64 -19.30
N MET A 18 14.88 -28.27 -18.79
CA MET A 18 15.06 -27.55 -17.52
C MET A 18 15.00 -26.02 -17.72
N GLY A 19 14.46 -25.56 -18.86
CA GLY A 19 14.32 -24.15 -19.22
C GLY A 19 13.52 -23.35 -18.19
N GLY A 20 14.25 -22.73 -17.27
CA GLY A 20 13.95 -21.45 -16.63
C GLY A 20 12.60 -21.32 -15.95
N PHE A 21 12.53 -21.70 -14.68
CA PHE A 21 11.67 -20.95 -13.75
C PHE A 21 12.24 -19.53 -13.66
N ILE A 22 11.68 -18.61 -14.45
CA ILE A 22 11.90 -17.18 -14.23
C ILE A 22 11.19 -16.88 -12.90
N PRO A 23 11.91 -16.51 -11.81
CA PRO A 23 11.23 -16.17 -10.57
C PRO A 23 10.30 -14.99 -10.86
N ASP A 24 9.09 -15.08 -10.30
CA ASP A 24 8.09 -14.00 -10.33
C ASP A 24 8.80 -12.66 -10.17
N SER A 25 8.54 -11.77 -11.12
CA SER A 25 8.99 -10.39 -11.12
C SER A 25 9.01 -9.83 -9.70
N ALA A 26 10.21 -9.74 -9.11
CA ALA A 26 10.38 -9.02 -7.86
C ALA A 26 9.88 -7.61 -8.11
N ALA A 27 8.89 -7.15 -7.32
CA ALA A 27 8.34 -5.82 -7.50
C ALA A 27 9.49 -4.81 -7.54
N THR A 28 9.60 -4.10 -8.65
CA THR A 28 10.65 -3.11 -8.88
C THR A 28 10.31 -1.79 -8.21
N HIS A 29 9.06 -1.60 -7.79
CA HIS A 29 8.57 -0.38 -7.16
C HIS A 29 7.72 -0.71 -5.93
N ILE A 30 7.78 0.17 -4.93
CA ILE A 30 6.92 0.11 -3.74
C ILE A 30 6.09 1.39 -3.67
N SER A 31 4.77 1.25 -3.72
CA SER A 31 3.81 2.32 -3.42
C SER A 31 3.56 2.36 -1.92
N LYS A 32 3.88 3.45 -1.25
CA LYS A 32 3.61 3.61 0.20
C LYS A 32 3.03 4.98 0.52
N PRO A 33 2.02 5.07 1.41
CA PRO A 33 1.58 6.35 1.92
C PRO A 33 2.52 6.80 3.05
N VAL A 34 2.80 8.09 3.12
CA VAL A 34 3.58 8.72 4.19
C VAL A 34 2.70 9.79 4.83
N LEU A 35 2.35 9.59 6.10
CA LEU A 35 1.59 10.56 6.88
C LEU A 35 2.50 11.63 7.46
N LYS A 36 2.00 12.87 7.50
CA LYS A 36 2.73 14.05 7.98
C LYS A 36 1.90 14.80 9.02
N GLU A 37 2.59 15.32 10.04
CA GLU A 37 2.06 16.36 10.95
C GLU A 37 0.65 16.04 11.50
N TYR A 38 0.51 14.93 12.22
CA TYR A 38 -0.72 14.55 12.89
C TYR A 38 -0.60 14.69 14.42
N LYS A 39 -1.70 15.03 15.09
CA LYS A 39 -1.83 14.83 16.53
C LYS A 39 -2.16 13.36 16.80
N VAL A 40 -1.77 12.87 17.97
CA VAL A 40 -2.16 11.54 18.46
C VAL A 40 -3.36 11.60 19.42
N GLU A 41 -3.78 12.81 19.80
CA GLU A 41 -4.92 13.07 20.67
C GLU A 41 -5.75 14.24 20.13
N TYR A 42 -7.07 14.10 20.15
CA TYR A 42 -8.05 15.10 19.71
C TYR A 42 -9.21 15.14 20.70
N ASP A 43 -9.84 16.29 20.81
CA ASP A 43 -11.06 16.45 21.61
C ASP A 43 -12.29 16.01 20.80
N LEU A 44 -13.34 15.52 21.48
CA LEU A 44 -14.59 15.17 20.83
C LEU A 44 -15.22 16.41 20.17
N GLY A 45 -15.67 16.25 18.92
CA GLY A 45 -16.13 17.36 18.08
C GLY A 45 -15.00 18.10 17.35
N GLU A 46 -13.72 17.85 17.68
CA GLU A 46 -12.61 18.35 16.86
C GLU A 46 -12.53 17.54 15.55
N LYS A 47 -12.54 18.23 14.41
CA LYS A 47 -12.27 17.62 13.11
C LYS A 47 -10.83 17.14 13.04
N ILE A 48 -10.64 15.85 12.77
CA ILE A 48 -9.31 15.29 12.51
C ILE A 48 -8.95 15.54 11.05
N VAL A 49 -7.74 16.06 10.85
CA VAL A 49 -7.17 16.30 9.53
C VAL A 49 -5.83 15.57 9.45
N LEU A 50 -5.75 14.55 8.61
CA LEU A 50 -4.49 13.88 8.28
C LEU A 50 -4.06 14.30 6.88
N VAL A 51 -2.79 14.69 6.76
CA VAL A 51 -2.15 15.02 5.49
C VAL A 51 -0.97 14.10 5.25
N GLY A 52 -0.62 13.91 3.99
CA GLY A 52 0.49 13.05 3.62
C GLY A 52 0.78 13.11 2.13
N TRP A 53 1.67 12.23 1.68
CA TRP A 53 1.93 12.01 0.27
C TRP A 53 2.16 10.52 -0.02
N VAL A 54 2.01 10.13 -1.27
CA VAL A 54 2.34 8.78 -1.73
C VAL A 54 3.75 8.79 -2.30
N GLU A 55 4.56 7.82 -1.92
CA GLU A 55 5.89 7.60 -2.48
C GLU A 55 5.93 6.37 -3.40
N TYR A 56 6.61 6.53 -4.53
CA TYR A 56 7.21 5.46 -5.32
C TYR A 56 8.71 5.71 -5.36
N ASP A 57 9.51 4.71 -4.98
CA ASP A 57 10.98 4.81 -4.96
C ASP A 57 11.47 6.10 -4.27
N ASP A 58 10.85 6.38 -3.12
CA ASP A 58 11.11 7.55 -2.26
C ASP A 58 10.85 8.92 -2.94
N GLN A 59 10.02 8.95 -4.00
CA GLN A 59 9.56 10.17 -4.66
C GLN A 59 8.04 10.33 -4.60
N PRO A 60 7.53 11.54 -4.30
CA PRO A 60 6.10 11.82 -4.35
C PRO A 60 5.49 11.49 -5.71
N THR A 61 4.33 10.81 -5.71
CA THR A 61 3.69 10.29 -6.93
C THR A 61 2.21 10.66 -7.00
N SER A 62 1.83 11.28 -8.11
CA SER A 62 0.45 11.69 -8.40
C SER A 62 -0.43 10.52 -8.84
N ASP A 63 -1.74 10.77 -8.82
CA ASP A 63 -2.76 9.89 -9.41
C ASP A 63 -2.73 8.46 -8.83
N VAL A 64 -2.39 8.35 -7.55
CA VAL A 64 -2.39 7.08 -6.83
C VAL A 64 -3.68 6.97 -6.02
N LEU A 65 -4.39 5.86 -6.21
CA LEU A 65 -5.57 5.52 -5.42
C LEU A 65 -5.13 5.13 -4.00
N LEU A 66 -5.69 5.78 -2.99
CA LEU A 66 -5.55 5.41 -1.59
C LEU A 66 -6.88 4.88 -1.05
N ASN A 67 -6.83 3.80 -0.28
CA ASN A 67 -7.94 3.29 0.51
C ASN A 67 -7.73 3.64 1.98
N VAL A 68 -8.71 4.27 2.60
CA VAL A 68 -8.67 4.72 4.00
C VAL A 68 -9.73 3.97 4.77
N LYS A 69 -9.32 3.22 5.79
CA LYS A 69 -10.19 2.52 6.74
C LYS A 69 -10.03 3.10 8.13
N VAL A 70 -11.14 3.31 8.82
CA VAL A 70 -11.16 3.76 10.22
C VAL A 70 -11.83 2.67 11.05
N PHE A 71 -11.21 2.30 12.15
CA PHE A 71 -11.71 1.30 13.10
C PHE A 71 -11.99 1.96 14.45
N GLN A 72 -13.14 1.60 15.03
CA GLN A 72 -13.53 1.95 16.38
C GLN A 72 -12.61 1.28 17.42
N PRO A 73 -12.62 1.73 18.70
CA PRO A 73 -11.82 1.13 19.76
C PRO A 73 -12.02 -0.38 19.94
N GLU A 74 -13.21 -0.89 19.65
CA GLU A 74 -13.58 -2.30 19.71
C GLU A 74 -13.07 -3.10 18.50
N GLY A 75 -12.44 -2.45 17.53
CA GLY A 75 -11.90 -3.05 16.32
C GLY A 75 -12.90 -3.17 15.16
N VAL A 76 -14.13 -2.70 15.32
CA VAL A 76 -15.15 -2.68 14.26
C VAL A 76 -14.82 -1.58 13.24
N GLU A 77 -14.93 -1.88 11.95
CA GLU A 77 -14.75 -0.87 10.90
C GLU A 77 -15.90 0.16 10.97
N LEU A 78 -15.53 1.42 11.14
CA LEU A 78 -16.44 2.57 11.16
C LEU A 78 -16.69 3.12 9.75
N LEU A 79 -15.65 3.17 8.94
CA LEU A 79 -15.63 3.83 7.64
C LEU A 79 -14.58 3.19 6.75
N GLU A 80 -14.92 3.04 5.47
CA GLU A 80 -13.98 2.81 4.38
C GLU A 80 -14.27 3.83 3.26
N ARG A 81 -13.23 4.48 2.73
CA ARG A 81 -13.34 5.36 1.57
C ARG A 81 -12.08 5.35 0.72
N SER A 82 -12.23 5.74 -0.54
CA SER A 82 -11.10 5.91 -1.45
C SER A 82 -10.88 7.37 -1.80
N ILE A 83 -9.61 7.79 -1.88
CA ILE A 83 -9.17 9.11 -2.32
C ILE A 83 -8.03 8.95 -3.33
N VAL A 84 -7.68 10.01 -4.05
CA VAL A 84 -6.58 10.00 -5.02
C VAL A 84 -5.57 11.08 -4.62
N SER A 85 -4.27 10.79 -4.75
CA SER A 85 -3.23 11.81 -4.54
C SER A 85 -3.29 12.90 -5.62
N ASP A 86 -2.99 14.14 -5.23
CA ASP A 86 -2.96 15.31 -6.13
C ASP A 86 -1.79 15.23 -7.13
N GLU A 87 -1.68 16.24 -8.01
CA GLU A 87 -0.61 16.33 -9.03
C GLU A 87 0.81 16.33 -8.45
N ARG A 88 0.96 16.63 -7.15
CA ARG A 88 2.25 16.63 -6.44
C ARG A 88 2.42 15.36 -5.59
N GLY A 89 1.46 14.44 -5.63
CA GLY A 89 1.43 13.21 -4.87
C GLY A 89 0.89 13.35 -3.44
N TYR A 90 0.33 14.50 -3.06
CA TYR A 90 -0.19 14.75 -1.72
C TYR A 90 -1.64 14.32 -1.56
N PHE A 91 -2.03 13.96 -0.35
CA PHE A 91 -3.42 13.64 -0.02
C PHE A 91 -3.84 14.28 1.31
N ARG A 92 -5.15 14.43 1.48
CA ARG A 92 -5.79 14.96 2.67
C ARG A 92 -6.99 14.11 3.05
N ILE A 93 -7.07 13.76 4.32
CA ILE A 93 -8.12 12.93 4.93
C ILE A 93 -8.74 13.75 6.05
N GLU A 94 -10.03 14.03 5.94
CA GLU A 94 -10.80 14.67 7.02
C GLU A 94 -11.79 13.67 7.64
N LEU A 95 -11.85 13.63 8.97
CA LEU A 95 -12.78 12.79 9.73
C LEU A 95 -13.52 13.67 10.76
N GLU A 96 -14.84 13.67 10.66
CA GLU A 96 -15.72 14.32 11.65
C GLU A 96 -15.84 13.43 12.89
N THR A 97 -15.83 14.04 14.08
CA THR A 97 -15.82 13.31 15.36
C THR A 97 -17.05 13.57 16.23
N GLU A 98 -17.99 14.40 15.76
CA GLU A 98 -19.13 14.89 16.56
C GLU A 98 -20.06 13.79 17.05
N ASN A 99 -20.19 12.70 16.27
CA ASN A 99 -21.04 11.55 16.57
C ASN A 99 -20.24 10.31 16.98
N LEU A 100 -18.97 10.49 17.36
CA LEU A 100 -18.10 9.39 17.79
C LEU A 100 -18.04 9.32 19.32
N SER A 101 -17.69 8.14 19.84
CA SER A 101 -17.45 7.93 21.26
C SER A 101 -15.98 8.22 21.59
N PRO A 102 -15.64 8.60 22.83
CA PRO A 102 -14.24 8.68 23.26
C PRO A 102 -13.57 7.32 23.13
N GLY A 103 -12.28 7.30 22.79
CA GLY A 103 -11.51 6.05 22.71
C GLY A 103 -10.37 6.08 21.71
N ASN A 104 -9.71 4.94 21.53
CA ASN A 104 -8.60 4.78 20.61
C ASN A 104 -9.09 4.30 19.23
N TYR A 105 -9.05 5.18 18.25
CA TYR A 105 -9.40 4.85 16.87
C TYR A 105 -8.14 4.48 16.09
N ARG A 106 -8.25 3.46 15.24
CA ARG A 106 -7.17 3.06 14.34
C ARG A 106 -7.51 3.48 12.92
N ILE A 107 -6.64 4.25 12.29
CA ILE A 107 -6.77 4.69 10.90
C ILE A 107 -5.72 3.96 10.09
N VAL A 108 -6.13 3.32 9.01
CA VAL A 108 -5.25 2.61 8.08
C VAL A 108 -5.39 3.26 6.71
N VAL A 109 -4.27 3.74 6.17
CA VAL A 109 -4.18 4.30 4.82
C VAL A 109 -3.38 3.33 3.98
N THR A 110 -3.99 2.78 2.92
CA THR A 110 -3.34 1.87 1.98
C THR A 110 -3.14 2.58 0.66
N SER A 111 -1.90 2.65 0.17
CA SER A 111 -1.60 3.26 -1.13
C SER A 111 -1.53 2.18 -2.20
N HIS A 112 -2.51 2.10 -3.09
CA HIS A 112 -2.52 1.09 -4.16
C HIS A 112 -1.41 1.34 -5.17
N CYS A 113 -1.21 0.34 -6.04
CA CYS A 113 -0.37 0.55 -7.21
C CYS A 113 -1.14 1.30 -8.30
N ARG A 114 -0.49 2.28 -8.96
CA ARG A 114 -0.97 2.84 -10.23
C ARG A 114 -1.26 1.70 -11.19
N GLU A 115 -2.38 1.79 -11.91
CA GLU A 115 -2.83 0.70 -12.78
C GLU A 115 -1.76 0.32 -13.82
N VAL A 116 -1.06 1.33 -14.36
CA VAL A 116 0.03 1.14 -15.34
C VAL A 116 1.22 0.34 -14.82
N HIS A 117 1.43 0.26 -13.49
CA HIS A 117 2.56 -0.43 -12.87
C HIS A 117 2.11 -1.65 -12.04
N ARG A 118 0.84 -2.05 -12.12
CA ARG A 118 0.26 -3.06 -11.23
C ARG A 118 0.96 -4.42 -11.26
N SER A 119 1.57 -4.79 -12.39
CA SER A 119 2.31 -6.05 -12.54
C SER A 119 3.71 -6.04 -11.90
N ILE A 120 4.24 -4.86 -11.56
CA ILE A 120 5.63 -4.68 -11.09
C ILE A 120 5.73 -3.88 -9.79
N CYS A 121 4.60 -3.57 -9.15
CA CYS A 121 4.52 -2.73 -7.96
C CYS A 121 3.91 -3.51 -6.80
N ASN A 122 4.48 -3.32 -5.62
CA ASN A 122 3.87 -3.72 -4.35
C ASN A 122 3.28 -2.51 -3.63
N TYR A 123 2.05 -2.64 -3.13
CA TYR A 123 1.44 -1.62 -2.30
C TYR A 123 1.78 -1.82 -0.82
N ARG A 124 1.74 -0.73 -0.06
CA ARG A 124 1.88 -0.71 1.39
C ARG A 124 0.77 0.09 2.04
N ASN A 125 0.65 -0.07 3.35
CA ASN A 125 -0.18 0.75 4.18
C ASN A 125 0.63 1.43 5.29
N GLU A 126 0.02 2.45 5.86
CA GLU A 126 0.45 3.12 7.09
C GLU A 126 -0.73 3.10 8.06
N ALA A 127 -0.46 2.77 9.31
CA ALA A 127 -1.48 2.69 10.35
C ALA A 127 -1.15 3.64 11.49
N LEU A 128 -2.14 4.43 11.90
CA LEU A 128 -2.05 5.35 13.01
C LEU A 128 -3.13 5.03 14.05
N THR A 129 -2.79 5.14 15.32
CA THR A 129 -3.76 5.16 16.41
C THR A 129 -3.88 6.59 16.94
N ILE A 130 -5.11 7.08 17.00
CA ILE A 130 -5.46 8.38 17.57
C ILE A 130 -6.41 8.16 18.74
N ARG A 131 -6.36 9.04 19.74
CA ARG A 131 -7.26 9.01 20.89
C ARG A 131 -8.23 10.19 20.83
N LEU A 132 -9.52 9.89 20.86
CA LEU A 132 -10.58 10.87 21.11
C LEU A 132 -10.82 11.02 22.62
N LYS A 133 -10.71 12.24 23.12
CA LYS A 133 -10.95 12.61 24.52
C LYS A 133 -12.27 13.36 24.67
N GLN A 134 -12.85 13.30 25.86
CA GLN A 134 -13.98 14.15 26.23
C GLN A 134 -13.55 15.58 26.48
#